data_AF-A0A528C673-F1
#
_entry.id   AF-A0A528C673-F1
#
_cell.length_a   1.000
_cell.length_b   1.000
_cell.length_c   1.000
_cell.angle_alpha   90.00
_cell.angle_beta   90.00
_cell.angle_gamma   90.00
#
_symmetry.space_group_name_H-M   'P 1'
#
loop_
_entity.id
_entity.type
_entity.pdbx_description
1 polymer ?
#
loop_
_entity_poly.entity_id
_entity_poly.type
_entity_poly.pdbx_seq_one_letter_code
_entity_poly.pdbx_strand_id
1 'polypeptide(L)' 'MRLYTRDDAQGAFIGPWIAKKYAGKKVVIMHDKSAYGQGVADAVKATMNQNGLKEILYEGINAGEKDY' A
#
# COMPACT_ATOMS: atom_id res chain seq x y z
N MET A 1 -12.77 -13.92 15.66
CA MET A 1 -12.88 -14.26 14.22
C MET A 1 -12.70 -12.97 13.42
N ARG A 2 -11.71 -12.88 12.54
CA ARG A 2 -11.55 -11.74 11.63
C ARG A 2 -12.32 -12.07 10.35
N LEU A 3 -13.26 -11.22 9.96
CA LEU A 3 -14.16 -11.45 8.80
C LEU A 3 -13.43 -11.37 7.45
N TYR A 4 -12.27 -10.73 7.42
CA TYR A 4 -11.45 -10.54 6.22
C TYR A 4 -10.08 -11.20 6.35
N THR A 5 -9.46 -11.51 5.21
CA THR A 5 -8.11 -12.05 5.11
C THR A 5 -7.09 -11.11 5.77
N ARG A 6 -6.04 -11.69 6.36
CA ARG A 6 -4.97 -10.94 7.03
C ARG A 6 -4.27 -10.02 6.02
N ASP A 7 -3.74 -8.91 6.53
CA ASP A 7 -3.26 -7.76 5.74
C ASP A 7 -2.13 -8.14 4.78
N ASP A 8 -1.31 -9.11 5.16
CA ASP A 8 -0.29 -9.73 4.34
C ASP A 8 -0.85 -10.50 3.13
N ALA A 9 -1.98 -11.20 3.31
CA ALA A 9 -2.65 -11.89 2.21
C ALA A 9 -3.27 -10.90 1.23
N GLN A 10 -3.78 -9.76 1.71
CA GLN A 10 -4.25 -8.67 0.86
C GLN A 10 -3.09 -8.02 0.09
N GLY A 11 -1.98 -7.72 0.78
CA GLY A 11 -0.77 -7.17 0.16
C GLY A 11 -0.15 -8.10 -0.89
N ALA A 12 -0.14 -9.42 -0.65
CA ALA A 12 0.38 -10.41 -1.57
C ALA A 12 -0.38 -10.48 -2.90
N PHE A 13 -1.67 -10.16 -2.90
CA PHE A 13 -2.48 -10.10 -4.13
C PHE A 13 -2.40 -8.72 -4.80
N ILE A 14 -2.54 -7.65 -4.02
CA ILE A 14 -2.70 -6.29 -4.53
C ILE A 14 -1.38 -5.74 -5.12
N GLY A 15 -0.24 -5.95 -4.45
CA GLY A 15 1.02 -5.35 -4.91
C GLY A 15 1.48 -5.82 -6.30
N PRO A 16 1.47 -7.13 -6.63
CA PRO A 16 1.80 -7.60 -7.97
C PRO A 16 0.82 -7.08 -9.03
N TRP A 17 -0.46 -6.96 -8.69
CA TRP A 17 -1.46 -6.39 -9.59
C TRP A 17 -1.19 -4.91 -9.87
N ILE A 18 -0.86 -4.12 -8.85
CA ILE A 18 -0.47 -2.71 -8.98
C ILE A 18 0.78 -2.58 -9.86
N ALA A 19 1.82 -3.37 -9.58
CA ALA A 19 3.06 -3.36 -10.33
C ALA A 19 2.83 -3.64 -11.84
N LYS A 20 1.95 -4.61 -12.15
CA LYS A 20 1.57 -4.92 -13.53
C LYS A 20 0.70 -3.83 -14.17
N LYS A 21 -0.31 -3.34 -13.45
CA LYS A 21 -1.31 -2.40 -14.00
C LYS A 21 -0.71 -1.00 -14.23
N TYR A 22 0.21 -0.59 -13.36
CA TYR A 22 0.79 0.75 -13.34
C TYR A 22 2.29 0.74 -13.65
N ALA A 23 2.77 -0.28 -14.35
CA ALA A 23 4.14 -0.38 -14.81
C ALA A 23 4.59 0.92 -15.50
N GLY A 24 5.73 1.47 -15.08
CA GLY A 24 6.30 2.71 -15.61
C GLY A 24 5.63 4.00 -15.13
N LYS A 25 4.62 3.93 -14.24
CA LYS A 25 4.01 5.12 -13.62
C LYS A 25 4.62 5.43 -12.27
N LYS A 26 4.45 6.69 -11.84
CA LYS A 26 4.77 7.10 -10.47
C LYS A 26 3.61 6.69 -9.55
N VAL A 27 3.94 5.99 -8.46
CA VAL A 27 2.96 5.54 -7.45
C VAL A 27 3.33 6.13 -6.11
N VAL A 28 2.34 6.67 -5.39
CA VAL A 28 2.45 7.11 -4.00
C VAL A 28 1.63 6.16 -3.14
N ILE A 29 2.15 5.75 -1.99
CA ILE A 29 1.44 4.94 -1.00
C ILE A 29 1.16 5.81 0.21
N MET A 30 -0.11 5.87 0.63
CA MET A 30 -0.53 6.63 1.80
C MET A 30 -1.35 5.75 2.74
N HIS A 31 -1.19 5.95 4.05
CA HIS A 31 -1.93 5.22 5.07
C HIS A 31 -2.44 6.15 6.19
N ASP A 32 -3.43 5.70 6.95
CA ASP A 32 -4.12 6.49 7.99
C ASP A 32 -3.38 6.55 9.35
N LYS A 33 -2.09 6.20 9.37
CA LYS A 33 -1.25 6.03 10.57
C LYS A 33 -1.76 5.03 11.62
N SER A 34 -2.88 4.34 11.38
CA SER A 34 -3.29 3.24 12.25
C SER A 34 -2.35 2.05 12.05
N ALA A 35 -2.16 1.23 13.09
CA ALA A 35 -1.34 0.02 12.98
C ALA A 35 -1.88 -0.94 11.90
N TYR A 36 -3.20 -0.95 11.69
CA TYR A 36 -3.84 -1.72 10.64
C TYR A 36 -3.53 -1.16 9.24
N GLY A 37 -3.83 0.11 9.00
CA GLY A 37 -3.62 0.75 7.69
C GLY A 37 -2.15 0.77 7.29
N GLN A 38 -1.25 0.99 8.25
CA GLN A 38 0.19 0.89 8.02
C GLN A 38 0.60 -0.54 7.67
N GLY A 39 0.12 -1.55 8.39
CA GLY A 39 0.44 -2.96 8.09
C GLY A 39 0.01 -3.39 6.68
N VAL A 40 -1.16 -2.94 6.22
CA VAL A 40 -1.62 -3.18 4.84
C VAL A 40 -0.73 -2.46 3.83
N ALA A 41 -0.42 -1.18 4.08
CA ALA A 41 0.40 -0.37 3.18
C ALA A 41 1.82 -0.92 3.04
N ASP A 42 2.42 -1.40 4.14
CA ASP A 42 3.72 -2.04 4.16
C ASP A 42 3.72 -3.34 3.35
N ALA A 43 2.69 -4.17 3.50
CA ALA A 43 2.56 -5.42 2.75
C ALA A 43 2.42 -5.15 1.23
N VAL A 44 1.60 -4.18 0.84
CA VAL A 44 1.43 -3.77 -0.57
C VAL A 44 2.72 -3.20 -1.13
N LYS A 45 3.40 -2.32 -0.40
CA LYS A 45 4.70 -1.75 -0.78
C LYS A 45 5.73 -2.84 -1.03
N ALA A 46 5.87 -3.78 -0.09
CA ALA A 46 6.85 -4.86 -0.19
C ALA A 46 6.63 -5.71 -1.45
N THR A 47 5.39 -6.17 -1.67
CA THR A 47 5.08 -7.05 -2.80
C THR A 47 5.06 -6.29 -4.13
N MET A 48 4.65 -5.03 -4.17
CA MET A 48 4.77 -4.17 -5.36
C MET A 48 6.23 -3.96 -5.77
N ASN A 49 7.09 -3.64 -4.80
CA ASN A 49 8.51 -3.39 -5.05
C ASN A 49 9.24 -4.65 -5.53
N GLN A 50 8.88 -5.83 -4.99
CA GLN A 50 9.36 -7.13 -5.48
C GLN A 50 8.99 -7.39 -6.94
N ASN A 51 7.90 -6.78 -7.43
CA ASN A 51 7.43 -6.90 -8.81
C ASN A 51 7.91 -5.75 -9.72
N GLY A 52 8.90 -4.98 -9.28
CA GLY A 52 9.64 -4.04 -10.13
C GLY A 52 9.03 -2.63 -10.25
N LEU A 53 7.98 -2.32 -9.49
CA LEU A 53 7.43 -0.97 -9.40
C LEU A 53 7.73 -0.40 -8.02
N LYS A 54 8.47 0.72 -7.94
CA LYS A 54 8.80 1.40 -6.68
C LYS A 54 7.90 2.62 -6.47
N GLU A 55 7.48 2.81 -5.24
CA GLU A 55 6.79 4.04 -4.84
C GLU A 55 7.75 5.24 -4.88
N ILE A 56 7.22 6.40 -5.26
CA ILE A 56 7.93 7.68 -5.19
C ILE A 56 7.83 8.32 -3.81
N LEU A 57 6.81 7.94 -3.03
CA LEU A 57 6.53 8.46 -1.70
C LEU A 57 5.73 7.41 -0.91
N TYR A 58 6.05 7.29 0.37
CA TYR A 58 5.32 6.50 1.35
C TYR A 58 5.06 7.39 2.56
N GLU A 59 3.80 7.71 2.85
CA GLU A 59 3.46 8.69 3.87
C GLU A 59 2.23 8.32 4.70
N GLY A 60 2.27 8.64 5.99
CA GLY A 60 1.11 8.55 6.85
C GLY A 60 0.35 9.89 6.80
N ILE A 61 -0.94 9.87 6.47
CA ILE A 61 -1.80 11.06 6.51
C ILE A 61 -2.39 11.20 7.92
N ASN A 62 -2.34 12.40 8.50
CA ASN A 62 -3.14 12.68 9.69
C ASN A 62 -4.60 12.89 9.27
N ALA A 63 -5.53 12.13 9.86
CA ALA A 63 -6.95 12.35 9.65
C ALA A 63 -7.31 13.81 10.01
N GLY A 64 -7.65 14.63 9.00
CA GLY A 64 -8.02 16.03 9.17
C GLY A 64 -7.04 17.07 8.62
N GLU A 65 -5.91 16.68 8.02
CA GLU A 65 -5.09 17.63 7.24
C GLU A 65 -5.89 18.12 6.03
N LYS A 66 -6.22 19.41 6.05
CA LYS A 66 -6.88 20.15 4.98
C LYS A 66 -5.85 20.58 3.94
N ASP A 67 -5.28 19.66 3.20
CA ASP A 67 -4.57 19.98 1.97
C ASP A 67 -4.81 18.84 0.97
N TYR A 68 -6.03 18.81 0.44
CA TYR A 68 -6.41 18.10 -0.79
C TYR A 68 -6.85 19.12 -1.84
#